data_AF-A0A645IYK5-F1
#
_entry.id   AF-A0A645IYK5-F1
#
_cell.length_a   1.000
_cell.length_b   1.000
_cell.length_c   1.000
_cell.angle_alpha   90.00
_cell.angle_beta   90.00
_cell.angle_gamma   90.00
#
_symmetry.space_group_name_H-M   'P 1'
#
loop_
_entity.id
_entity.type
_entity.pdbx_description
1 polymer ?
#
loop_
_entity_poly.entity_id
_entity_poly.type
_entity_poly.pdbx_seq_one_letter_code
_entity_poly.pdbx_strand_id
1 'polypeptide(L)'
;MLGVLKVNSSSVPCCIAICSIDGKPLTGSKRMVLVYNTEIVNSGMELSPNREKMLKVGTEPILMRTGKLDALFSTENGKDMSLYALGFDGVRREKIPLEVEAGNIIIKLDTSMLKDGPTPFFELVKE
;
A
#
# COMPACT_ATOMS: atom_id res chain seq x y z
N MET A 1 9.63 -7.97 11.92
CA MET A 1 8.43 -7.41 12.58
C MET A 1 8.67 -5.91 12.75
N LEU A 2 7.83 -5.05 12.17
CA LEU A 2 7.94 -3.59 12.23
C LEU A 2 6.96 -3.07 13.29
N GLY A 3 7.17 -3.47 14.55
CA GLY A 3 6.20 -3.23 15.62
C GLY A 3 4.88 -3.96 15.35
N VAL A 4 3.79 -3.20 15.23
CA VAL A 4 2.42 -3.72 15.01
C VAL A 4 2.12 -4.13 13.57
N LEU A 5 3.05 -3.89 12.63
CA LEU A 5 2.98 -4.35 11.25
C LEU A 5 3.95 -5.52 11.04
N LYS A 6 3.43 -6.64 10.58
CA LYS A 6 4.23 -7.79 10.15
C LYS A 6 4.00 -8.02 8.65
N VAL A 7 5.02 -7.73 7.84
CA VAL A 7 5.02 -8.09 6.43
C VAL A 7 5.35 -9.58 6.31
N ASN A 8 4.45 -10.36 5.73
CA ASN A 8 4.68 -11.77 5.43
C ASN A 8 5.40 -11.92 4.08
N SER A 9 4.91 -11.24 3.04
CA SER A 9 5.56 -11.24 1.72
C SER A 9 5.19 -10.03 0.87
N SER A 10 6.06 -9.71 -0.09
CA SER A 10 5.74 -8.86 -1.24
C SER A 10 6.26 -9.53 -2.51
N SER A 11 5.50 -9.48 -3.60
CA SER A 11 5.90 -10.08 -4.87
C SER A 11 6.99 -9.28 -5.62
N VAL A 12 7.25 -8.04 -5.20
CA VAL A 12 8.24 -7.13 -5.81
C VAL A 12 8.96 -6.31 -4.73
N PRO A 13 10.18 -5.80 -5.01
CA PRO A 13 10.82 -4.80 -4.16
C PRO A 13 9.91 -3.57 -3.99
N CYS A 14 9.77 -3.12 -2.74
CA CYS A 14 8.82 -2.07 -2.38
C CYS A 14 9.21 -1.41 -1.06
N CYS A 15 8.60 -0.25 -0.79
CA CYS A 15 8.50 0.33 0.54
C CYS A 15 7.12 0.01 1.11
N ILE A 16 7.09 -0.47 2.35
CA ILE A 16 5.86 -0.72 3.11
C ILE A 16 5.91 0.12 4.38
N ALA A 17 4.92 0.98 4.58
CA ALA A 17 4.80 1.80 5.78
C ALA A 17 3.34 1.96 6.18
N ILE A 18 3.10 2.24 7.46
CA ILE A 18 1.77 2.62 7.94
C ILE A 18 1.90 3.84 8.85
N CYS A 19 1.04 4.84 8.62
CA CYS A 19 1.06 6.11 9.33
C CYS A 19 -0.33 6.38 9.92
N SER A 20 -0.39 6.76 11.19
CA SER A 20 -1.62 7.31 11.79
C SER A 20 -1.90 8.70 11.21
N ILE A 21 -3.16 8.95 10.86
CA ILE A 21 -3.67 10.24 10.40
C ILE A 21 -4.27 11.03 11.57
N ASP A 22 -4.73 10.35 12.62
CA ASP A 22 -5.35 10.94 13.80
C ASP A 22 -4.37 11.26 14.95
N GLY A 23 -3.06 11.11 14.71
CA GLY A 23 -1.99 11.43 15.67
C GLY A 23 -1.89 10.46 16.84
N LYS A 24 -2.60 9.33 16.81
CA LYS A 24 -2.59 8.31 17.86
C LYS A 24 -1.53 7.24 17.60
N PRO A 25 -1.10 6.50 18.63
CA PRO A 25 -0.38 5.24 18.43
C PRO A 25 -1.16 4.31 17.50
N LEU A 26 -0.45 3.60 16.61
CA LEU A 26 -1.05 2.77 15.58
C LEU A 26 -2.04 1.72 16.12
N THR A 27 -1.80 1.16 17.31
CA THR A 27 -2.70 0.17 17.93
C THR A 27 -4.11 0.71 18.16
N GLY A 28 -4.24 1.98 18.58
CA GLY A 28 -5.50 2.64 18.93
C GLY A 28 -5.97 3.70 17.93
N SER A 29 -5.24 3.88 16.83
CA SER A 29 -5.63 4.80 15.76
C SER A 29 -6.91 4.33 15.08
N LYS A 30 -7.77 5.29 14.72
CA LYS A 30 -9.03 5.08 14.01
C LYS A 30 -8.93 5.40 12.53
N ARG A 31 -7.82 6.02 12.09
CA ARG A 31 -7.59 6.39 10.70
C ARG A 31 -6.10 6.37 10.41
N MET A 32 -5.70 5.55 9.45
CA MET A 32 -4.32 5.33 9.05
C MET A 32 -4.22 5.27 7.53
N VAL A 33 -3.02 5.50 7.02
CA VAL A 33 -2.67 5.23 5.62
C VAL A 33 -1.57 4.18 5.60
N LEU A 34 -1.85 3.04 4.96
CA LEU A 34 -0.88 2.06 4.52
C LEU A 34 -0.31 2.51 3.18
N VAL A 35 1.01 2.52 3.09
CA VAL A 35 1.78 2.79 1.88
C VAL A 35 2.36 1.47 1.39
N TYR A 36 2.01 1.04 0.18
CA TYR A 36 2.63 -0.05 -0.57
C TYR A 36 3.24 0.53 -1.85
N ASN A 37 4.39 1.18 -1.72
CA ASN A 37 5.02 1.89 -2.82
C ASN A 37 6.01 0.98 -3.55
N THR A 38 5.64 0.59 -4.77
CA THR A 38 6.47 -0.19 -5.68
C THR A 38 7.23 0.74 -6.62
N GLU A 39 7.96 0.17 -7.57
CA GLU A 39 8.71 0.93 -8.56
C GLU A 39 7.81 1.80 -9.46
N ILE A 40 8.26 3.03 -9.72
CA ILE A 40 7.63 3.98 -10.62
C ILE A 40 8.65 4.36 -11.69
N VAL A 41 8.26 4.28 -12.96
CA VAL A 41 9.09 4.63 -14.12
C VAL A 41 8.27 5.37 -15.16
N ASN A 42 8.92 6.12 -16.05
CA ASN A 42 8.25 6.70 -17.20
C ASN A 42 8.14 5.67 -18.34
N SER A 43 7.18 5.88 -19.25
CA SER A 43 7.08 5.09 -20.47
C SER A 43 8.32 5.26 -21.33
N GLY A 44 8.96 4.14 -21.72
CA GLY A 44 10.19 4.15 -22.50
C GLY A 44 11.43 4.66 -21.74
N MET A 45 11.40 4.69 -20.40
CA MET A 45 12.58 4.94 -19.58
C MET A 45 13.62 3.83 -19.77
N GLU A 46 14.88 4.21 -19.91
CA GLU A 46 16.01 3.27 -20.00
C GLU A 46 16.97 3.54 -18.85
N LEU A 47 17.31 2.48 -18.11
CA LEU A 47 18.27 2.50 -17.02
C LEU A 47 19.47 1.64 -17.38
N SER A 48 20.62 1.89 -16.76
CA SER A 48 21.76 0.97 -16.82
C SER A 48 21.36 -0.43 -16.35
N PRO A 49 22.08 -1.50 -16.74
CA PRO A 49 21.75 -2.86 -16.30
C PRO A 49 21.65 -3.03 -14.78
N ASN A 50 22.47 -2.28 -14.03
CA ASN A 50 22.44 -2.26 -12.56
C ASN A 50 21.42 -1.24 -11.98
N ARG A 51 20.69 -0.51 -12.83
CA ARG A 51 19.65 0.48 -12.50
C ARG A 51 20.11 1.70 -11.68
N GLU A 52 21.41 1.90 -11.52
CA GLU A 52 21.96 3.04 -10.76
C GLU A 52 21.99 4.34 -11.57
N LYS A 53 21.91 4.26 -12.92
CA LYS A 53 21.95 5.42 -13.81
C LYS A 53 20.74 5.42 -14.74
N MET A 54 20.13 6.59 -14.87
CA MET A 54 19.13 6.85 -15.90
C MET A 54 19.83 7.20 -17.21
N LEU A 55 19.62 6.39 -18.25
CA LEU A 55 20.17 6.59 -19.59
C LEU A 55 19.20 7.40 -20.46
N LYS A 56 17.89 7.18 -20.27
CA LYS A 56 16.82 7.89 -20.94
C LYS A 56 15.66 8.08 -19.98
N VAL A 57 15.18 9.32 -19.87
CA VAL A 57 14.11 9.68 -18.94
C VAL A 57 12.75 9.11 -19.34
N GLY A 58 12.50 8.85 -20.63
CA GLY A 58 11.19 8.41 -21.12
C GLY A 58 10.18 9.56 -21.24
N THR A 59 8.90 9.22 -21.35
CA THR A 59 7.79 10.19 -21.42
C THR A 59 6.62 9.74 -20.54
N GLU A 60 5.64 10.62 -20.39
CA GLU A 60 4.32 10.20 -19.91
C GLU A 60 3.69 9.16 -20.87
N PRO A 61 2.81 8.28 -20.38
CA PRO A 61 2.35 8.19 -18.99
C PRO A 61 3.40 7.56 -18.06
N ILE A 62 3.31 7.93 -16.77
CA ILE A 62 4.06 7.30 -15.68
C ILE A 62 3.46 5.90 -15.44
N LEU A 63 4.33 4.90 -15.28
CA LEU A 63 4.01 3.51 -15.03
C LEU A 63 4.39 3.14 -13.61
N MET A 64 3.47 2.53 -12.88
CA MET A 64 3.72 1.94 -11.56
C MET A 64 3.69 0.43 -11.66
N ARG A 65 4.74 -0.23 -11.14
CA ARG A 65 4.85 -1.68 -11.15
C ARG A 65 3.82 -2.28 -10.20
N THR A 66 2.92 -3.12 -10.70
CA THR A 66 1.98 -3.84 -9.83
C THR A 66 2.72 -4.87 -8.96
N GLY A 67 2.23 -5.05 -7.74
CA GLY A 67 2.67 -6.08 -6.81
C GLY A 67 1.53 -6.62 -5.95
N LYS A 68 1.84 -7.73 -5.26
CA LYS A 68 0.98 -8.35 -4.26
C LYS A 68 1.61 -8.25 -2.88
N LEU A 69 0.82 -7.84 -1.90
CA LEU A 69 1.23 -7.72 -0.49
C LEU A 69 0.44 -8.71 0.35
N ASP A 70 1.15 -9.44 1.22
CA ASP A 70 0.57 -10.15 2.36
C ASP A 70 1.21 -9.60 3.64
N ALA A 71 0.38 -9.02 4.50
CA ALA A 71 0.80 -8.48 5.78
C ALA A 71 -0.27 -8.67 6.87
N LEU A 72 0.18 -8.63 8.12
CA LEU A 72 -0.68 -8.58 9.30
C LEU A 72 -0.50 -7.25 10.01
N PHE A 73 -1.61 -6.68 10.47
CA PHE A 73 -1.61 -5.46 11.27
C PHE A 73 -2.41 -5.67 12.57
N SER A 74 -1.75 -5.40 13.70
CA SER A 74 -2.36 -5.54 15.03
C SER A 74 -2.96 -4.20 15.49
N THR A 75 -4.26 -4.20 15.76
CA THR A 75 -4.98 -3.02 16.27
C THR A 75 -6.13 -3.43 17.18
N GLU A 76 -6.45 -2.59 18.16
CA GLU A 76 -7.60 -2.74 19.05
C GLU A 76 -8.94 -2.60 18.30
N ASN A 77 -8.92 -1.95 17.13
CA ASN A 77 -10.13 -1.64 16.35
C ASN A 77 -10.38 -2.62 15.20
N GLY A 78 -9.68 -3.76 15.13
CA GLY A 78 -9.58 -4.58 13.92
C GLY A 78 -10.92 -4.96 13.25
N LYS A 79 -11.93 -5.31 14.05
CA LYS A 79 -13.27 -5.73 13.56
C LYS A 79 -14.10 -4.59 12.96
N ASP A 80 -13.79 -3.35 13.33
CA ASP A 80 -14.55 -2.16 12.90
C ASP A 80 -13.85 -1.43 11.74
N MET A 81 -12.72 -1.97 11.26
CA MET A 81 -11.89 -1.33 10.25
C MET A 81 -12.33 -1.72 8.83
N SER A 82 -12.32 -0.73 7.96
CA SER A 82 -12.45 -0.88 6.51
C SER A 82 -11.16 -0.46 5.82
N LEU A 83 -10.86 -1.12 4.69
CA LEU A 83 -9.70 -0.81 3.84
C LEU A 83 -10.17 -0.23 2.51
N TYR A 84 -9.58 0.88 2.09
CA TYR A 84 -9.87 1.52 0.81
C TYR A 84 -8.60 1.79 0.02
N ALA A 85 -8.60 1.53 -1.28
CA ALA A 85 -7.62 2.12 -2.18
C ALA A 85 -7.88 3.62 -2.31
N LEU A 86 -6.82 4.43 -2.24
CA LEU A 86 -6.90 5.87 -2.41
C LEU A 86 -6.31 6.31 -3.75
N GLY A 87 -6.80 7.42 -4.30
CA GLY A 87 -6.06 8.14 -5.32
C GLY A 87 -4.85 8.89 -4.78
N PHE A 88 -4.03 9.40 -5.69
CA PHE A 88 -2.93 10.31 -5.35
C PHE A 88 -3.41 11.62 -4.72
N ASP A 89 -4.69 11.96 -4.91
CA ASP A 89 -5.42 13.06 -4.28
C ASP A 89 -6.01 12.70 -2.90
N GLY A 90 -5.85 11.45 -2.46
CA GLY A 90 -6.39 10.94 -1.20
C GLY A 90 -7.88 10.57 -1.24
N VAL A 91 -8.55 10.67 -2.39
CA VAL A 91 -9.96 10.29 -2.54
C VAL A 91 -10.08 8.76 -2.54
N ARG A 92 -11.06 8.22 -1.79
CA ARG A 92 -11.38 6.78 -1.81
C ARG A 92 -11.86 6.37 -3.20
N ARG A 93 -11.23 5.35 -3.78
CA ARG A 93 -11.61 4.79 -5.09
C ARG A 93 -12.42 3.50 -4.96
N GLU A 94 -11.88 2.56 -4.19
CA GLU A 94 -12.45 1.23 -4.04
C GLU A 94 -12.31 0.73 -2.61
N LYS A 95 -13.36 0.07 -2.10
CA LYS A 95 -13.28 -0.70 -0.85
C LYS A 95 -12.67 -2.07 -1.12
N ILE A 96 -11.62 -2.41 -0.40
CA ILE A 96 -10.94 -3.70 -0.50
C ILE A 96 -11.43 -4.60 0.65
N PRO A 97 -11.81 -5.86 0.38
CA PRO A 97 -12.17 -6.80 1.42
C PRO A 97 -11.05 -6.97 2.45
N LEU A 98 -11.43 -7.03 3.71
CA LEU A 98 -10.51 -7.15 4.83
C LEU A 98 -10.90 -8.37 5.67
N GLU A 99 -9.91 -9.20 5.99
CA GLU A 99 -10.07 -10.35 6.85
C GLU A 99 -9.51 -10.01 8.24
N VAL A 100 -10.17 -10.48 9.30
CA VAL A 100 -9.69 -10.30 10.68
C VAL A 100 -9.62 -11.66 11.36
N GLU A 101 -8.45 -12.02 11.87
CA GLU A 101 -8.22 -13.28 12.58
C GLU A 101 -7.43 -13.05 13.87
N ALA A 102 -7.93 -13.60 14.98
CA ALA A 102 -7.31 -13.49 16.30
C ALA A 102 -6.93 -12.05 16.71
N GLY A 103 -7.73 -11.05 16.31
CA GLY A 103 -7.49 -9.64 16.59
C GLY A 103 -6.49 -8.93 15.65
N ASN A 104 -5.98 -9.62 14.64
CA ASN A 104 -5.13 -9.03 13.60
C ASN A 104 -5.91 -8.83 12.32
N ILE A 105 -5.72 -7.68 11.69
CA ILE A 105 -6.13 -7.43 10.32
C ILE A 105 -5.17 -8.16 9.38
N ILE A 106 -5.71 -8.97 8.49
CA ILE A 106 -4.98 -9.60 7.39
C ILE A 106 -5.14 -8.71 6.16
N ILE A 107 -4.02 -8.16 5.70
CA ILE A 107 -3.94 -7.26 4.55
C ILE A 107 -3.43 -8.07 3.35
N LYS A 108 -4.32 -8.34 2.41
CA LYS A 108 -4.00 -8.95 1.12
C LYS A 108 -4.31 -7.95 0.02
N LEU A 109 -3.26 -7.46 -0.64
CA LEU A 109 -3.40 -6.55 -1.78
C LEU A 109 -2.92 -7.23 -3.05
N ASP A 110 -3.64 -6.98 -4.14
CA ASP A 110 -3.15 -7.20 -5.50
C ASP A 110 -3.44 -5.95 -6.31
N THR A 111 -2.41 -5.11 -6.48
CA THR A 111 -2.55 -3.81 -7.16
C THR A 111 -2.86 -3.92 -8.64
N SER A 112 -2.68 -5.11 -9.25
CA SER A 112 -3.09 -5.35 -10.64
C SER A 112 -4.60 -5.52 -10.81
N MET A 113 -5.32 -5.77 -9.72
CA MET A 113 -6.77 -6.01 -9.72
C MET A 113 -7.59 -4.75 -9.42
N LEU A 114 -6.94 -3.62 -9.13
CA LEU A 114 -7.62 -2.35 -8.83
C LEU A 114 -8.24 -1.76 -10.11
N LYS A 115 -9.51 -1.35 -10.01
CA LYS A 115 -10.30 -0.87 -11.17
C LYS A 115 -9.72 0.37 -11.85
N ASP A 116 -9.20 1.31 -11.06
CA ASP A 116 -8.67 2.60 -11.54
C ASP A 116 -7.14 2.59 -11.68
N GLY A 117 -6.55 1.41 -11.82
CA GLY A 117 -5.11 1.20 -11.88
C GLY A 117 -4.42 1.21 -10.50
N PRO A 118 -3.10 0.95 -10.49
CA PRO A 118 -2.33 0.84 -9.25
C PRO A 118 -2.22 2.18 -8.52
N THR A 119 -2.16 2.10 -7.19
CA THR A 119 -1.91 3.23 -6.28
C THR A 119 -1.00 2.76 -5.15
N PRO A 120 -0.15 3.63 -4.59
CA PRO A 120 0.65 3.26 -3.43
C PRO A 120 -0.12 3.44 -2.11
N PHE A 121 -1.30 4.08 -2.12
CA PHE A 121 -1.99 4.53 -0.91
C PHE A 121 -3.26 3.76 -0.61
N PHE A 122 -3.39 3.32 0.65
CA PHE A 122 -4.55 2.59 1.14
C PHE A 122 -4.96 3.13 2.51
N GLU A 123 -6.24 3.47 2.70
CA GLU A 123 -6.77 3.95 3.98
C GLU A 123 -7.29 2.78 4.80
N LEU A 124 -6.82 2.68 6.05
CA LEU A 124 -7.44 1.86 7.10
C LEU A 124 -8.21 2.80 8.03
N VAL A 125 -9.52 2.59 8.14
CA VAL A 125 -10.40 3.50 8.90
C VAL A 125 -11.49 2.74 9.63
N LYS A 126 -11.75 3.16 10.87
CA LYS A 126 -12.89 2.69 11.67
C LYS A 126 -14.15 3.39 11.18
N GLU A 127 -15.14 2.62 10.75
CA GLU A 127 -16.47 3.13 10.35
C GLU A 127 -17.40 3.34 11.56
#